data_AF-A0A3R7RGH4-F1
#
_entry.id   AF-A0A3R7RGH4-F1
#
_cell.length_a   1.000
_cell.length_b   1.000
_cell.length_c   1.000
_cell.angle_alpha   90.00
_cell.angle_beta   90.00
_cell.angle_gamma   90.00
#
_symmetry.space_group_name_H-M   'P 1'
#
loop_
_entity.id
_entity.type
_entity.pdbx_description
1 polymer ?
#
loop_
_entity_poly.entity_id
_entity_poly.type
_entity_poly.pdbx_seq_one_letter_code
_entity_poly.pdbx_strand_id
1 'polypeptide(L)'
;MSDDARFEDGEEKALNMGAFDNRDIQVVSSLIQDSILPTKEIKWLSSSNKLALLINRFRWEDKSSVLSKQDNLERVRSLLMISHVKSISSSGFSSKQKDKILSILSISFDGDEGGPGNVLIVLSGNGGIRVNVDALEINLRDVTMPYIAPSGLVPEHIID
;
A
#
# COMPACT_ATOMS: atom_id res chain seq x y z
N MET A 1 -3.57 -12.08 41.74
CA MET A 1 -2.91 -10.81 41.40
C MET A 1 -3.20 -10.59 39.94
N SER A 2 -4.16 -9.73 39.66
CA SER A 2 -4.54 -9.32 38.31
C SER A 2 -3.53 -8.28 37.84
N ASP A 3 -2.69 -8.66 36.87
CA ASP A 3 -1.89 -7.69 36.13
C ASP A 3 -2.86 -6.86 35.28
N ASP A 4 -3.11 -5.63 35.71
CA ASP A 4 -3.82 -4.64 34.92
C ASP A 4 -2.97 -4.29 33.68
N ALA A 5 -3.60 -4.30 32.51
CA ALA A 5 -2.99 -3.93 31.25
C ALA A 5 -2.35 -2.53 31.35
N ARG A 6 -1.11 -2.41 30.87
CA ARG A 6 -0.36 -1.15 30.80
C ARG A 6 -0.87 -0.31 29.64
N PHE A 7 -0.65 1.01 29.68
CA PHE A 7 -0.95 1.93 28.56
C PHE A 7 -0.25 1.53 27.24
N GLU A 8 0.82 0.73 27.35
CA GLU A 8 1.58 0.15 26.23
C GLU A 8 0.87 -1.05 25.59
N ASP A 9 -0.08 -1.69 26.28
CA ASP A 9 -0.94 -2.77 25.78
C ASP A 9 -2.13 -2.23 24.95
N GLY A 10 -2.08 -0.95 24.57
CA GLY A 10 -3.11 -0.32 23.75
C GLY A 10 -3.29 -1.10 22.44
N GLU A 11 -4.51 -1.61 22.22
CA GLU A 11 -4.89 -2.36 21.01
C GLU A 11 -4.22 -1.77 19.77
N GLU A 12 -3.46 -2.58 19.03
CA GLU A 12 -2.88 -2.15 17.77
C GLU A 12 -3.97 -1.60 16.86
N LYS A 13 -3.99 -0.27 16.71
CA LYS A 13 -5.04 0.41 15.96
C LYS A 13 -4.78 0.24 14.47
N ALA A 14 -5.80 -0.25 13.78
CA ALA A 14 -5.84 -0.30 12.32
C ALA A 14 -5.45 1.06 11.71
N LEU A 15 -4.46 1.05 10.81
CA LEU A 15 -4.02 2.26 10.13
C LEU A 15 -5.18 2.85 9.32
N ASN A 16 -5.34 4.17 9.36
CA ASN A 16 -6.26 4.89 8.49
C ASN A 16 -5.69 6.29 8.21
N MET A 17 -5.14 6.49 7.02
CA MET A 17 -4.47 7.72 6.64
C MET A 17 -4.88 8.20 5.26
N GLY A 18 -4.87 9.52 5.09
CA GLY A 18 -5.06 10.19 3.82
C GLY A 18 -3.75 10.81 3.32
N ALA A 19 -3.64 10.98 2.01
CA ALA A 19 -2.59 11.78 1.38
C ALA A 19 -3.19 12.73 0.36
N PHE A 20 -2.88 14.02 0.53
CA PHE A 20 -3.40 15.13 -0.28
C PHE A 20 -2.30 15.96 -0.93
N ASP A 21 -1.05 15.76 -0.51
CA ASP A 21 0.12 16.41 -1.10
C ASP A 21 1.28 15.41 -1.35
N ASN A 22 2.37 15.91 -1.94
CA ASN A 22 3.53 15.10 -2.30
C ASN A 22 4.28 14.55 -1.06
N ARG A 23 4.22 15.25 0.07
CA ARG A 23 4.89 14.83 1.32
C ARG A 23 4.12 13.67 1.95
N ASP A 24 2.79 13.75 1.97
CA ASP A 24 1.94 12.66 2.44
C ASP A 24 2.16 11.39 1.62
N ILE A 25 2.31 11.53 0.29
CA ILE A 25 2.59 10.40 -0.60
C ILE A 25 3.89 9.69 -0.25
N GLN A 26 4.93 10.40 0.22
CA GLN A 26 6.18 9.76 0.64
C GLN A 26 5.97 8.85 1.86
N VAL A 27 5.11 9.29 2.78
CA VAL A 27 4.70 8.48 3.95
C VAL A 27 3.91 7.26 3.49
N VAL A 28 2.89 7.45 2.65
CA VAL A 28 2.10 6.34 2.08
C VAL A 28 3.00 5.36 1.33
N SER A 29 3.94 5.85 0.52
CA SER A 29 4.87 4.99 -0.24
C SER A 29 5.71 4.12 0.67
N SER A 30 6.18 4.65 1.79
CA SER A 30 6.95 3.88 2.77
C SER A 30 6.11 2.79 3.44
N LEU A 31 4.82 3.04 3.66
CA LEU A 31 3.91 2.11 4.35
C LEU A 31 3.38 1.00 3.45
N ILE A 32 3.28 1.25 2.15
CA ILE A 32 2.83 0.27 1.17
C ILE A 32 3.99 -0.40 0.43
N GLN A 33 5.24 -0.04 0.71
CA GLN A 33 6.39 -0.71 0.13
C GLN A 33 6.35 -2.21 0.46
N ASP A 34 6.64 -3.05 -0.54
CA ASP A 34 6.64 -4.51 -0.47
C ASP A 34 5.26 -5.14 -0.21
N SER A 35 4.22 -4.34 -0.47
CA SER A 35 2.87 -4.83 -0.53
C SER A 35 2.67 -5.73 -1.74
N ILE A 36 2.03 -6.87 -1.50
CA ILE A 36 1.69 -7.80 -2.57
C ILE A 36 0.19 -7.80 -2.81
N LEU A 37 -0.21 -7.96 -4.07
CA LEU A 37 -1.60 -8.13 -4.48
C LEU A 37 -1.71 -8.98 -5.75
N PRO A 38 -2.72 -9.85 -5.87
CA PRO A 38 -3.07 -10.43 -7.16
C PRO A 38 -3.74 -9.37 -8.05
N THR A 39 -3.53 -9.47 -9.35
CA THR A 39 -4.09 -8.52 -10.34
C THR A 39 -5.62 -8.36 -10.22
N LYS A 40 -6.34 -9.41 -9.81
CA LYS A 40 -7.80 -9.36 -9.60
C LYS A 40 -8.27 -8.42 -8.48
N GLU A 41 -7.36 -8.02 -7.58
CA GLU A 41 -7.61 -7.11 -6.46
C GLU A 41 -7.46 -5.63 -6.84
N ILE A 42 -7.17 -5.34 -8.11
CA ILE A 42 -7.22 -3.99 -8.68
C ILE A 42 -8.61 -3.78 -9.30
N LYS A 43 -9.35 -2.78 -8.82
CA LYS A 43 -10.70 -2.44 -9.27
C LYS A 43 -10.84 -0.97 -9.58
N TRP A 44 -11.15 -0.66 -10.84
CA TRP A 44 -11.59 0.67 -11.24
C TRP A 44 -13.10 0.80 -11.08
N LEU A 45 -13.52 1.69 -10.20
CA LEU A 45 -14.89 2.03 -9.89
C LEU A 45 -15.28 3.31 -10.65
N SER A 46 -15.44 3.19 -11.97
CA SER A 46 -15.64 4.32 -12.88
C SER A 46 -16.88 5.18 -12.55
N SER A 47 -17.94 4.58 -12.00
CA SER A 47 -19.13 5.33 -11.54
C SER A 47 -18.84 6.31 -10.40
N SER A 48 -17.73 6.10 -9.68
CA SER A 48 -17.30 6.93 -8.54
C SER A 48 -15.93 7.56 -8.74
N ASN A 49 -15.36 7.46 -9.95
CA ASN A 49 -14.00 7.94 -10.29
C ASN A 49 -12.92 7.49 -9.28
N LYS A 50 -12.94 6.22 -8.90
CA LYS A 50 -12.03 5.66 -7.89
C LYS A 50 -11.29 4.44 -8.38
N LEU A 51 -10.03 4.30 -8.00
CA LEU A 51 -9.26 3.07 -8.14
C LEU A 51 -9.03 2.48 -6.76
N ALA A 52 -9.44 1.23 -6.57
CA ALA A 52 -9.22 0.47 -5.35
C ALA A 52 -8.20 -0.65 -5.59
N LEU A 53 -7.21 -0.73 -4.70
CA LEU A 53 -6.25 -1.83 -4.62
C LEU A 53 -6.37 -2.44 -3.23
N LEU A 54 -6.72 -3.72 -3.18
CA LEU A 54 -6.61 -4.48 -1.95
C LEU A 54 -5.20 -5.06 -1.89
N ILE A 55 -4.44 -4.70 -0.87
CA ILE A 55 -3.02 -5.00 -0.74
C ILE A 55 -2.74 -5.73 0.56
N ASN A 56 -1.73 -6.60 0.56
CA ASN A 56 -1.17 -7.17 1.79
C ASN A 56 0.17 -6.49 2.06
N ARG A 57 0.14 -5.41 2.84
CA ARG A 57 1.32 -4.62 3.15
C ARG A 57 2.15 -5.27 4.25
N PHE A 58 3.46 -5.12 4.15
CA PHE A 58 4.37 -5.47 5.24
C PHE A 58 4.33 -4.36 6.30
N ARG A 59 4.30 -4.72 7.58
CA ARG A 59 4.26 -3.73 8.67
C ARG A 59 5.67 -3.28 9.03
N TRP A 60 6.08 -2.15 8.46
CA TRP A 60 7.36 -1.51 8.70
C TRP A 60 7.39 -0.62 9.95
N GLU A 61 6.25 -0.38 10.61
CA GLU A 61 6.11 0.65 11.65
C GLU A 61 6.86 0.32 12.94
N ASP A 62 7.06 -0.95 13.26
CA ASP A 62 7.83 -1.38 14.43
C ASP A 62 9.22 -1.91 14.01
N LYS A 63 10.04 -1.03 13.45
CA LYS A 63 11.40 -1.38 12.98
C LYS A 63 12.30 -1.94 14.08
N SER A 64 12.08 -1.54 15.33
CA SER A 64 12.80 -2.06 16.50
C SER A 64 12.55 -3.55 16.74
N SER A 65 11.32 -4.03 16.55
CA SER A 65 11.00 -5.45 16.68
C SER A 65 11.33 -6.25 15.42
N VAL A 66 11.10 -5.69 14.23
CA VAL A 66 11.36 -6.33 12.92
C VAL A 66 12.84 -6.71 12.74
N LEU A 67 13.77 -5.84 13.16
CA LEU A 67 15.22 -6.08 13.00
C LEU A 67 15.84 -6.92 14.13
N SER A 68 15.17 -7.01 15.29
CA SER A 68 15.72 -7.71 16.46
C SER A 68 15.13 -9.12 16.66
N LYS A 69 13.95 -9.41 16.09
CA LYS A 69 13.28 -10.71 16.18
C LYS A 69 12.61 -11.06 14.84
N GLN A 70 13.21 -11.99 14.09
CA GLN A 70 12.59 -12.57 12.88
C GLN A 70 11.20 -13.21 13.15
N ASP A 71 10.87 -13.48 14.42
CA ASP A 71 9.60 -14.11 14.82
C ASP A 71 8.38 -13.16 14.80
N ASN A 72 8.57 -11.85 14.58
CA ASN A 72 7.50 -10.85 14.61
C ASN A 72 7.28 -10.12 13.27
N LEU A 73 7.63 -10.75 12.14
CA LEU A 73 7.35 -10.16 10.83
C LEU A 73 5.85 -10.26 10.53
N GLU A 74 5.20 -9.13 10.30
CA GLU A 74 3.76 -9.10 10.13
C GLU A 74 3.33 -8.50 8.79
N ARG A 75 2.20 -8.98 8.32
CA ARG A 75 1.45 -8.38 7.22
C ARG A 75 0.06 -8.00 7.70
N VAL A 76 -0.50 -7.00 7.06
CA VAL A 76 -1.90 -6.61 7.25
C VAL A 76 -2.53 -6.37 5.89
N ARG A 77 -3.81 -6.71 5.78
CA ARG A 77 -4.56 -6.42 4.56
C ARG A 77 -5.10 -5.01 4.64
N SER A 78 -4.85 -4.22 3.61
CA SER A 78 -5.20 -2.81 3.56
C SER A 78 -5.85 -2.46 2.24
N LEU A 79 -6.77 -1.50 2.27
CA LEU A 79 -7.38 -0.89 1.10
C LEU A 79 -6.62 0.40 0.78
N LEU A 80 -6.00 0.44 -0.39
CA LEU A 80 -5.45 1.65 -0.99
C LEU A 80 -6.45 2.17 -2.02
N MET A 81 -7.01 3.34 -1.77
CA MET A 81 -8.00 4.00 -2.62
C MET A 81 -7.42 5.29 -3.19
N ILE A 82 -7.51 5.46 -4.51
CA ILE A 82 -7.17 6.70 -5.21
C ILE A 82 -8.49 7.30 -5.73
N SER A 83 -8.79 8.53 -5.35
CA SER A 83 -9.98 9.28 -5.77
C SER A 83 -9.70 10.12 -7.02
N HIS A 84 -10.75 10.71 -7.60
CA HIS A 84 -10.69 11.65 -8.74
C HIS A 84 -10.02 11.08 -10.00
N VAL A 85 -10.15 9.77 -10.21
CA VAL A 85 -9.51 9.03 -11.30
C VAL A 85 -10.21 9.29 -12.64
N LYS A 86 -9.46 9.81 -13.61
CA LYS A 86 -9.87 10.03 -14.99
C LYS A 86 -9.55 8.85 -15.90
N SER A 87 -8.34 8.31 -15.78
CA SER A 87 -7.90 7.18 -16.61
C SER A 87 -6.80 6.38 -15.91
N ILE A 88 -6.63 5.14 -16.36
CA ILE A 88 -5.64 4.20 -15.83
C ILE A 88 -4.93 3.55 -17.00
N SER A 89 -3.60 3.46 -16.92
CA SER A 89 -2.79 2.62 -17.80
C SER A 89 -1.82 1.76 -17.00
N SER A 90 -1.46 0.60 -17.55
CA SER A 90 -0.58 -0.37 -16.89
C SER A 90 0.45 -0.93 -17.87
N SER A 91 1.65 -1.25 -17.36
CA SER A 91 2.73 -1.89 -18.10
C SER A 91 3.30 -3.08 -17.31
N GLY A 92 3.95 -4.03 -18.00
CA GLY A 92 4.58 -5.21 -17.39
C GLY A 92 3.62 -6.30 -16.88
N PHE A 93 2.31 -6.09 -16.94
CA PHE A 93 1.30 -7.11 -16.66
C PHE A 93 0.00 -6.87 -17.45
N SER A 94 -0.87 -7.88 -17.50
CA SER A 94 -2.20 -7.77 -18.11
C SER A 94 -3.29 -7.98 -17.07
N SER A 95 -4.34 -7.15 -17.10
CA SER A 95 -5.55 -7.31 -16.28
C SER A 95 -6.27 -8.64 -16.50
N LYS A 96 -5.98 -9.34 -17.60
CA LYS A 96 -6.51 -10.69 -17.89
C LYS A 96 -5.86 -11.77 -17.01
N GLN A 97 -4.65 -11.54 -16.51
CA GLN A 97 -3.90 -12.48 -15.67
C GLN A 97 -4.31 -12.36 -14.19
N LYS A 98 -5.56 -12.72 -13.88
CA LYS A 98 -6.21 -12.45 -12.58
C LYS A 98 -5.40 -12.86 -11.34
N ASP A 99 -4.68 -13.98 -11.41
CA ASP A 99 -3.93 -14.53 -10.29
C ASP A 99 -2.43 -14.19 -10.31
N LYS A 100 -1.96 -13.37 -11.26
CA LYS A 100 -0.59 -12.85 -11.25
C LYS A 100 -0.42 -11.96 -10.02
N ILE A 101 0.51 -12.35 -9.15
CA ILE A 101 0.95 -11.57 -7.99
C ILE A 101 1.85 -10.43 -8.47
N LEU A 102 1.55 -9.23 -8.00
CA LEU A 102 2.30 -8.01 -8.20
C LEU A 102 2.89 -7.59 -6.85
N SER A 103 4.09 -7.02 -6.84
CA SER A 103 4.69 -6.39 -5.66
C SER A 103 4.86 -4.90 -5.91
N ILE A 104 4.41 -4.06 -4.98
CA ILE A 104 4.54 -2.60 -5.04
C ILE A 104 5.91 -2.21 -4.48
N LEU A 105 6.69 -1.49 -5.29
CA LEU A 105 7.98 -0.93 -4.88
C LEU A 105 7.84 0.50 -4.38
N SER A 106 6.99 1.30 -5.04
CA SER A 106 6.77 2.69 -4.64
C SER A 106 5.46 3.24 -5.20
N ILE A 107 4.97 4.31 -4.58
CA ILE A 107 3.95 5.19 -5.15
C ILE A 107 4.47 6.63 -5.13
N SER A 108 4.22 7.38 -6.19
CA SER A 108 4.63 8.77 -6.32
C SER A 108 3.57 9.56 -7.07
N PHE A 109 3.68 10.89 -7.06
CA PHE A 109 2.80 11.77 -7.79
C PHE A 109 3.59 12.77 -8.63
N ASP A 110 3.19 12.87 -9.89
CA ASP A 110 3.72 13.76 -10.92
C ASP A 110 2.62 14.76 -11.31
N GLY A 111 2.63 15.91 -10.63
CA GLY A 111 1.66 17.00 -10.76
C GLY A 111 1.89 18.12 -9.74
N ASP A 112 0.99 19.10 -9.75
CA ASP A 112 1.00 20.23 -8.82
C ASP A 112 0.47 19.83 -7.43
N GLU A 113 0.92 20.48 -6.37
CA GLU A 113 0.54 20.15 -4.99
C GLU A 113 -0.99 20.16 -4.80
N GLY A 114 -1.58 19.01 -4.46
CA GLY A 114 -3.03 18.82 -4.31
C GLY A 114 -3.86 18.92 -5.61
N GLY A 115 -3.21 19.12 -6.75
CA GLY A 115 -3.83 19.40 -8.04
C GLY A 115 -3.95 18.19 -8.97
N PRO A 116 -4.23 18.43 -10.26
CA PRO A 116 -4.27 17.39 -11.27
C PRO A 116 -2.87 16.83 -11.53
N GLY A 117 -2.79 15.55 -11.86
CA GLY A 117 -1.51 14.91 -12.11
C GLY A 117 -1.63 13.43 -12.34
N ASN A 118 -0.51 12.73 -12.12
CA ASN A 118 -0.42 11.30 -12.32
C ASN A 118 0.13 10.64 -11.06
N VAL A 119 -0.67 9.76 -10.47
CA VAL A 119 -0.18 8.83 -9.46
C VAL A 119 0.51 7.67 -10.17
N LEU A 120 1.77 7.43 -9.84
CA LEU A 120 2.62 6.41 -10.44
C LEU A 120 2.92 5.33 -9.39
N ILE A 121 2.46 4.11 -9.63
CA ILE A 121 2.76 2.93 -8.82
C ILE A 121 3.79 2.10 -9.57
N VAL A 122 4.98 1.96 -9.01
CA VAL A 122 6.05 1.12 -9.57
C VAL A 122 5.92 -0.28 -8.99
N LEU A 123 5.99 -1.28 -9.86
CA LEU A 123 5.89 -2.68 -9.48
C LEU A 123 7.21 -3.41 -9.75
N SER A 124 7.49 -4.43 -8.94
CA SER A 124 8.60 -5.36 -9.21
C SER A 124 8.45 -6.01 -10.58
N GLY A 125 9.57 -6.33 -11.24
CA GLY A 125 9.56 -7.01 -12.54
C GLY A 125 9.17 -6.09 -13.70
N ASN A 126 9.66 -4.84 -13.67
CA ASN A 126 9.47 -3.82 -14.71
C ASN A 126 7.99 -3.54 -15.04
N GLY A 127 7.13 -3.59 -14.02
CA GLY A 127 5.71 -3.26 -14.14
C GLY A 127 5.39 -1.89 -13.57
N GLY A 128 4.23 -1.35 -13.94
CA GLY A 128 3.75 -0.11 -13.37
C GLY A 128 2.28 0.15 -13.65
N ILE A 129 1.70 1.04 -12.85
CA ILE A 129 0.35 1.57 -13.03
C ILE A 129 0.45 3.09 -12.99
N ARG A 130 -0.08 3.75 -14.02
CA ARG A 130 -0.25 5.20 -14.06
C ARG A 130 -1.73 5.51 -13.93
N VAL A 131 -2.06 6.37 -12.97
CA VAL A 131 -3.44 6.80 -12.69
C VAL A 131 -3.50 8.30 -12.88
N ASN A 132 -4.24 8.75 -13.88
CA ASN A 132 -4.44 10.17 -14.11
C ASN A 132 -5.59 10.66 -13.22
N VAL A 133 -5.36 11.72 -12.43
CA VAL A 133 -6.33 12.27 -11.48
C VAL A 133 -6.58 13.75 -11.69
N ASP A 134 -7.77 14.23 -11.31
CA ASP A 134 -8.10 15.67 -11.28
C ASP A 134 -7.58 16.38 -10.04
N ALA A 135 -7.46 15.65 -8.92
CA ALA A 135 -6.90 16.12 -7.67
C ALA A 135 -6.24 14.95 -6.94
N LEU A 136 -5.13 15.21 -6.26
CA LEU A 136 -4.48 14.20 -5.44
C LEU A 136 -5.30 13.93 -4.17
N GLU A 137 -5.85 12.72 -4.08
CA GLU A 137 -6.49 12.22 -2.86
C GLU A 137 -6.32 10.70 -2.82
N ILE A 138 -5.58 10.23 -1.82
CA ILE A 138 -5.35 8.81 -1.55
C ILE A 138 -5.79 8.49 -0.13
N ASN A 139 -6.44 7.35 0.09
CA ASN A 139 -6.71 6.80 1.41
C ASN A 139 -6.10 5.40 1.54
N LEU A 140 -5.38 5.16 2.63
CA LEU A 140 -4.84 3.86 3.02
C LEU A 140 -5.50 3.45 4.34
N ARG A 141 -6.16 2.29 4.35
CA ARG A 141 -6.84 1.78 5.53
C ARG A 141 -6.60 0.29 5.74
N ASP A 142 -6.18 -0.10 6.93
CA ASP A 142 -6.15 -1.51 7.34
C ASP A 142 -7.58 -2.04 7.53
N VAL A 143 -7.85 -3.20 6.95
CA VAL A 143 -9.18 -3.82 6.93
C VAL A 143 -9.22 -5.20 7.59
N THR A 144 -8.10 -5.66 8.13
CA THR A 144 -7.98 -6.89 8.93
C THR A 144 -7.12 -6.63 10.17
N MET A 145 -7.11 -7.58 11.10
CA MET A 145 -6.02 -7.69 12.07
C MET A 145 -4.71 -8.06 11.36
N PRO A 146 -3.55 -7.61 11.87
CA PRO A 146 -2.24 -8.10 11.44
C PRO A 146 -2.11 -9.61 11.64
N TYR A 147 -1.27 -10.24 10.83
CA TYR A 147 -0.95 -11.66 10.92
C TYR A 147 0.53 -11.90 10.61
N ILE A 148 1.08 -12.98 11.16
CA ILE A 148 2.47 -13.38 10.94
C ILE A 148 2.70 -13.63 9.44
N ALA A 149 3.71 -13.00 8.87
CA ALA A 149 4.11 -13.14 7.49
C ALA A 149 4.46 -14.62 7.20
N PRO A 150 3.75 -15.31 6.29
CA PRO A 150 3.94 -16.75 6.08
C PRO A 150 5.35 -17.13 5.62
N SER A 151 6.08 -16.20 5.00
CA SER A 151 7.46 -16.44 4.57
C SER A 151 8.46 -16.42 5.73
N GLY A 152 8.18 -15.72 6.84
CA GLY A 152 9.17 -15.45 7.88
C GLY A 152 10.39 -14.65 7.38
N LEU A 153 10.29 -14.02 6.21
CA LEU A 153 11.37 -13.27 5.56
C LEU A 153 11.01 -11.80 5.39
N VAL A 154 11.98 -10.94 5.66
CA VAL A 154 11.93 -9.52 5.32
C VAL A 154 12.04 -9.38 3.79
N PRO A 155 11.21 -8.56 3.13
CA PRO A 155 11.37 -8.29 1.71
C PRO A 155 12.74 -7.68 1.41
N GLU A 156 13.45 -8.24 0.44
CA GLU A 156 14.71 -7.69 -0.08
C GLU A 156 14.51 -7.29 -1.55
N HIS A 157 14.75 -6.01 -1.84
CA HIS A 157 14.79 -5.49 -3.20
C HIS A 157 16.07 -4.68 -3.37
N ILE A 158 16.93 -5.11 -4.30
CA ILE A 158 18.08 -4.32 -4.72
C ILE A 158 17.52 -3.13 -5.48
N ILE A 159 17.80 -1.92 -4.99
CA ILE A 159 17.59 -0.70 -5.75
C ILE A 159 18.82 -0.57 -6.65
N ASP A 160 18.67 -0.92 -7.92
CA ASP A 160 19.66 -0.62 -8.97
C ASP A 160 19.61 0.87 -9.35
#